data_AF-A0A848GUE3-F1
#
_entry.id   AF-A0A848GUE3-F1
#
_cell.length_a   1.000
_cell.length_b   1.000
_cell.length_c   1.000
_cell.angle_alpha   90.00
_cell.angle_beta   90.00
_cell.angle_gamma   90.00
#
_symmetry.space_group_name_H-M   'P 1'
#
loop_
_entity.id
_entity.type
_entity.pdbx_description
1 polymer ?
#
loop_
_entity_poly.entity_id
_entity_poly.type
_entity_poly.pdbx_seq_one_letter_code
_entity_poly.pdbx_strand_id
1 'polypeptide(L)'
;MNLIYHHSCPLCGSSQIHEALTAKDYTVSKETFSIFHCGGCGGRFTQNVPDSQHIGRYYQSQEYISHSETKQGLINRLYHSVRKITLRSKQNWVRSAAGMKQGNLLDIGCGTGAFLHYMQVGGWTVTGLEPDENARHNAKTLYNIDPLPIDQLFKLPAQQYDAITMWHVLEHVHELHAYLDRIRHLLKPGGALLIAVPNYTSSDADHYGKYWAAYDVPRHLYHFSPASMEQLLQQHQIKLIKKHPMVFDGFYVSLLSEKYKTGKSRLFAGFFHGFRSYRKGLKTVDQCSSIVYECKL
;
A
#
# COMPACT_ATOMS: atom_id res chain seq x y z
N MET A 1 -19.74 -17.74 -5.48
CA MET A 1 -18.55 -16.92 -5.22
C MET A 1 -17.42 -17.54 -6.02
N ASN A 2 -16.87 -16.82 -6.99
CA ASN A 2 -15.70 -17.33 -7.70
C ASN A 2 -14.45 -16.99 -6.87
N LEU A 3 -13.65 -18.00 -6.62
CA LEU A 3 -12.36 -17.88 -5.93
C LEU A 3 -11.25 -18.00 -6.97
N ILE A 4 -10.26 -17.14 -6.85
CA ILE A 4 -9.06 -17.17 -7.66
C ILE A 4 -8.07 -18.12 -6.99
N TYR A 5 -7.67 -19.14 -7.74
CA TYR A 5 -6.63 -20.08 -7.34
C TYR A 5 -5.48 -20.01 -8.35
N HIS A 6 -4.27 -19.84 -7.85
CA HIS A 6 -3.07 -19.70 -8.66
C HIS A 6 -2.28 -21.01 -8.69
N HIS A 7 -2.13 -21.61 -9.88
CA HIS A 7 -1.26 -22.77 -10.10
C HIS A 7 0.21 -22.39 -10.38
N SER A 8 0.49 -21.10 -10.52
CA SER A 8 1.83 -20.54 -10.71
C SER A 8 1.87 -19.16 -10.05
N CYS A 9 3.05 -18.67 -9.72
CA CYS A 9 3.19 -17.40 -9.02
C CYS A 9 2.58 -16.24 -9.83
N PRO A 10 1.59 -15.51 -9.30
CA PRO A 10 0.96 -14.40 -10.01
C PRO A 10 1.87 -13.17 -10.16
N LEU A 11 3.04 -13.16 -9.51
CA LEU A 11 4.01 -12.07 -9.61
C LEU A 11 5.02 -12.30 -10.74
N CYS A 12 5.38 -13.56 -11.05
CA CYS A 12 6.50 -13.84 -11.97
C CYS A 12 6.30 -15.06 -12.88
N GLY A 13 5.19 -15.80 -12.75
CA GLY A 13 4.89 -16.99 -13.56
C GLY A 13 5.60 -18.28 -13.13
N SER A 14 6.48 -18.26 -12.13
CA SER A 14 7.18 -19.48 -11.67
C SER A 14 6.21 -20.53 -11.09
N SER A 15 6.43 -21.80 -11.40
CA SER A 15 5.72 -22.94 -10.81
C SER A 15 6.28 -23.38 -9.45
N GLN A 16 7.41 -22.80 -9.00
CA GLN A 16 8.04 -23.11 -7.71
C GLN A 16 7.29 -22.41 -6.57
N ILE A 17 6.04 -22.83 -6.33
CA ILE A 17 5.19 -22.28 -5.28
C ILE A 17 4.90 -23.34 -4.22
N HIS A 18 4.87 -22.94 -2.95
CA HIS A 18 4.47 -23.78 -1.83
C HIS A 18 3.75 -22.95 -0.76
N GLU A 19 2.90 -23.58 0.04
CA GLU A 19 2.27 -22.92 1.18
C GLU A 19 3.34 -22.53 2.21
N ALA A 20 3.36 -21.26 2.62
CA ALA A 20 4.31 -20.74 3.59
C ALA A 20 3.69 -20.62 4.99
N LEU A 21 2.46 -20.13 5.06
CA LEU A 21 1.70 -20.00 6.31
C LEU A 21 0.21 -19.76 6.01
N THR A 22 -0.61 -19.84 7.05
CA THR A 22 -1.99 -19.39 7.03
C THR A 22 -2.15 -18.09 7.83
N ALA A 23 -2.92 -17.14 7.32
CA ALA A 23 -3.27 -15.90 8.02
C ALA A 23 -4.80 -15.80 8.18
N LYS A 24 -5.25 -15.16 9.25
CA LYS A 24 -6.68 -14.96 9.55
C LYS A 24 -7.09 -13.54 9.18
N ASP A 25 -8.28 -13.38 8.60
CA ASP A 25 -8.91 -12.07 8.45
C ASP A 25 -9.43 -11.60 9.82
N TYR A 26 -8.62 -10.83 10.54
CA TYR A 26 -9.02 -10.30 11.83
C TYR A 26 -10.00 -9.13 11.74
N THR A 27 -10.24 -8.57 10.56
CA THR A 27 -11.00 -7.32 10.39
C THR A 27 -12.49 -7.59 10.20
N VAL A 28 -12.86 -8.49 9.29
CA VAL A 28 -14.29 -8.70 8.93
C VAL A 28 -14.72 -10.14 9.16
N SER A 29 -14.27 -11.06 8.30
CA SER A 29 -14.86 -12.39 8.13
C SER A 29 -14.44 -13.41 9.20
N LYS A 30 -13.27 -13.21 9.82
CA LYS A 30 -12.61 -14.21 10.68
C LYS A 30 -12.25 -15.52 9.95
N GLU A 31 -12.36 -15.56 8.63
CA GLU A 31 -11.92 -16.66 7.78
C GLU A 31 -10.38 -16.74 7.78
N THR A 32 -9.83 -17.90 7.40
CA THR A 32 -8.39 -18.15 7.33
C THR A 32 -8.01 -18.45 5.88
N PHE A 33 -6.92 -17.85 5.41
CA PHE A 33 -6.42 -17.95 4.05
C PHE A 33 -4.98 -18.47 4.06
N SER A 34 -4.67 -19.32 3.08
CA SER A 34 -3.30 -19.78 2.85
C SER A 34 -2.52 -18.73 2.07
N ILE A 35 -1.31 -18.44 2.54
CA ILE A 35 -0.33 -17.59 1.86
C ILE A 35 0.77 -18.47 1.31
N PHE A 36 0.94 -18.42 0.00
CA PHE A 36 1.94 -19.19 -0.73
C PHE A 36 3.18 -18.36 -0.96
N HIS A 37 4.35 -18.99 -0.95
CA HIS A 37 5.64 -18.40 -1.28
C HIS A 37 6.14 -18.91 -2.62
N CYS A 38 6.74 -18.02 -3.40
CA CYS A 38 7.39 -18.34 -4.65
C CYS A 38 8.91 -18.42 -4.47
N GLY A 39 9.50 -19.58 -4.74
CA GLY A 39 10.96 -19.78 -4.77
C GLY A 39 11.65 -19.09 -5.94
N GLY A 40 10.91 -18.67 -6.98
CA GLY A 40 11.46 -17.96 -8.14
C GLY A 40 11.74 -16.48 -7.87
N CYS A 41 10.75 -15.72 -7.38
CA CYS A 41 10.89 -14.28 -7.14
C CYS A 41 10.99 -13.89 -5.66
N GLY A 42 10.84 -14.85 -4.75
CA GLY A 42 10.81 -14.57 -3.32
C GLY A 42 9.61 -13.72 -2.89
N GLY A 43 8.53 -13.69 -3.66
CA GLY A 43 7.28 -13.03 -3.28
C GLY A 43 6.32 -13.99 -2.59
N ARG A 44 5.25 -13.45 -2.01
CA ARG A 44 4.15 -14.22 -1.43
C ARG A 44 2.81 -13.72 -1.98
N PHE A 45 1.80 -14.57 -1.96
CA PHE A 45 0.46 -14.24 -2.43
C PHE A 45 -0.61 -15.08 -1.71
N THR A 46 -1.80 -14.53 -1.57
CA THR A 46 -2.94 -15.18 -0.91
C THR A 46 -3.66 -16.08 -1.90
N GLN A 47 -3.92 -17.33 -1.51
CA GLN A 47 -4.71 -18.27 -2.32
C GLN A 47 -6.20 -18.20 -1.98
N ASN A 48 -7.04 -18.67 -2.91
CA ASN A 48 -8.49 -18.75 -2.75
C ASN A 48 -9.12 -17.39 -2.40
N VAL A 49 -8.59 -16.32 -2.98
CA VAL A 49 -9.11 -14.97 -2.79
C VAL A 49 -10.37 -14.79 -3.65
N PRO A 50 -11.40 -14.08 -3.18
CA PRO A 50 -12.52 -13.70 -4.02
C PRO A 50 -12.08 -12.86 -5.22
N ASP A 51 -12.79 -13.01 -6.34
CA ASP A 51 -12.65 -12.10 -7.47
C ASP A 51 -13.03 -10.64 -7.11
N SER A 52 -12.77 -9.73 -8.05
CA SER A 52 -13.03 -8.29 -7.87
C SER A 52 -14.52 -7.95 -7.65
N GLN A 53 -15.44 -8.80 -8.11
CA GLN A 53 -16.88 -8.58 -7.92
C GLN A 53 -17.34 -8.99 -6.51
N HIS A 54 -16.65 -9.95 -5.87
CA HIS A 54 -17.05 -10.53 -4.59
C HIS A 54 -16.18 -10.09 -3.40
N ILE A 55 -15.01 -9.47 -3.63
CA ILE A 55 -14.08 -9.04 -2.58
C ILE A 55 -14.68 -7.95 -1.66
N GLY A 56 -15.68 -7.21 -2.14
CA GLY A 56 -16.30 -6.08 -1.43
C GLY A 56 -16.77 -6.40 -0.01
N ARG A 57 -17.24 -7.63 0.25
CA ARG A 57 -17.67 -8.05 1.61
C ARG A 57 -16.56 -7.97 2.65
N TYR A 58 -15.30 -8.07 2.23
CA TYR A 58 -14.14 -7.98 3.14
C TYR A 58 -13.76 -6.53 3.45
N TYR A 59 -14.38 -5.53 2.83
CA TYR A 59 -14.17 -4.12 3.16
C TYR A 59 -15.25 -3.57 4.12
N GLN A 60 -16.32 -4.34 4.39
CA GLN A 60 -17.49 -3.92 5.19
C GLN A 60 -17.28 -4.03 6.72
N SER A 61 -16.18 -3.51 7.25
CA SER A 61 -15.97 -3.46 8.71
C SER A 61 -16.48 -2.16 9.32
N GLN A 62 -17.43 -2.26 10.24
CA GLN A 62 -17.80 -1.16 11.15
C GLN A 62 -16.64 -0.73 12.07
N GLU A 63 -15.65 -1.61 12.30
CA GLU A 63 -14.45 -1.30 13.09
C GLU A 63 -13.33 -0.63 12.27
N TYR A 64 -13.43 -0.61 10.94
CA TYR A 64 -12.47 0.06 10.05
C TYR A 64 -12.94 1.48 9.79
N ILE A 65 -13.11 2.22 10.89
CA ILE A 65 -13.22 3.66 10.83
C ILE A 65 -11.78 4.18 10.65
N SER A 66 -11.27 4.10 9.42
CA SER A 66 -10.32 5.11 8.96
C SER A 66 -11.01 6.45 9.17
N HIS A 67 -10.44 7.29 10.04
CA HIS A 67 -11.06 8.47 10.66
C HIS A 67 -11.87 8.18 11.93
N SER A 68 -11.26 7.50 12.90
CA SER A 68 -11.58 7.86 14.28
C SER A 68 -11.17 9.32 14.47
N GLU A 69 -12.11 10.23 14.25
CA GLU A 69 -12.18 11.52 14.93
C GLU A 69 -12.27 11.23 16.44
N THR A 70 -11.20 10.72 17.02
CA THR A 70 -11.07 10.64 18.47
C THR A 70 -11.05 12.08 18.98
N LYS A 71 -12.22 12.51 19.42
CA LYS A 71 -12.50 13.76 20.11
C LYS A 71 -11.46 13.97 21.21
N GLN A 72 -10.61 14.98 21.01
CA GLN A 72 -9.69 15.62 21.96
C GLN A 72 -8.65 14.73 22.67
N GLY A 73 -7.42 15.24 22.79
CA GLY A 73 -6.36 14.61 23.59
C GLY A 73 -4.98 14.57 22.90
N LEU A 74 -3.98 14.05 23.64
CA LEU A 74 -2.58 13.94 23.19
C LEU A 74 -2.40 12.98 22.00
N ILE A 75 -3.21 11.91 21.93
CA ILE A 75 -3.15 10.91 20.86
C ILE A 75 -3.57 11.52 19.53
N ASN A 76 -4.63 12.33 19.51
CA ASN A 76 -5.07 13.01 18.30
C ASN A 76 -4.02 14.01 17.80
N ARG A 77 -3.39 14.78 18.71
CA ARG A 77 -2.28 15.68 18.36
C ARG A 77 -1.11 14.92 17.74
N LEU A 78 -0.70 13.82 18.36
CA LEU A 78 0.36 12.95 17.84
C LEU A 78 0.02 12.41 16.45
N TYR A 79 -1.21 11.91 16.26
CA TYR A 79 -1.70 11.45 14.96
C TYR A 79 -1.59 12.54 13.90
N HIS A 80 -2.09 13.75 14.16
CA HIS A 80 -1.98 14.87 13.23
C HIS A 80 -0.53 15.29 12.96
N SER A 81 0.36 15.26 13.96
CA SER A 81 1.78 15.52 13.77
C SER A 81 2.44 14.48 12.86
N VAL A 82 2.21 13.19 13.10
CA VAL A 82 2.73 12.10 12.26
C VAL A 82 2.16 12.19 10.85
N ARG A 83 0.86 12.48 10.70
CA ARG A 83 0.23 12.71 9.39
C ARG A 83 0.87 13.87 8.64
N LYS A 84 1.19 14.98 9.30
CA LYS A 84 1.88 16.12 8.67
C LYS A 84 3.30 15.74 8.21
N ILE A 85 4.03 14.98 9.02
CA ILE A 85 5.39 14.52 8.70
C ILE A 85 5.36 13.56 7.49
N THR A 86 4.43 12.60 7.49
CA THR A 86 4.29 11.61 6.41
C THR A 86 3.86 12.28 5.10
N LEU A 87 2.88 13.19 5.12
CA LEU A 87 2.49 13.96 3.93
C LEU A 87 3.64 14.79 3.37
N ARG A 88 4.39 15.48 4.23
CA ARG A 88 5.57 16.24 3.81
C ARG A 88 6.65 15.34 3.20
N SER A 89 6.88 14.16 3.79
CA SER A 89 7.85 13.19 3.28
C SER A 89 7.45 12.68 1.89
N LYS A 90 6.18 12.29 1.72
CA LYS A 90 5.62 11.87 0.43
C LYS A 90 5.77 12.96 -0.65
N GLN A 91 5.42 14.20 -0.33
CA GLN A 91 5.61 15.34 -1.26
C GLN A 91 7.08 15.52 -1.63
N ASN A 92 7.99 15.45 -0.66
CA ASN A 92 9.42 15.60 -0.92
C ASN A 92 9.95 14.48 -1.81
N TRP A 93 9.52 13.24 -1.60
CA TRP A 93 9.89 12.12 -2.47
C TRP A 93 9.36 12.32 -3.88
N VAL A 94 8.09 12.71 -4.04
CA VAL A 94 7.52 13.00 -5.37
C VAL A 94 8.30 14.12 -6.08
N ARG A 95 8.54 15.24 -5.40
CA ARG A 95 9.26 16.38 -5.98
C ARG A 95 10.70 16.01 -6.37
N SER A 96 11.39 15.26 -5.51
CA SER A 96 12.75 14.78 -5.77
C SER A 96 12.77 13.82 -6.96
N ALA A 97 11.88 12.83 -6.98
CA ALA A 97 11.81 11.83 -8.02
C ALA A 97 11.45 12.45 -9.38
N ALA A 98 10.47 13.35 -9.41
CA ALA A 98 10.09 14.06 -10.63
C ALA A 98 11.13 15.12 -11.06
N GLY A 99 12.00 15.58 -10.16
CA GLY A 99 12.89 16.71 -10.41
C GLY A 99 12.14 18.05 -10.55
N MET A 100 10.94 18.15 -9.97
CA MET A 100 10.00 19.25 -10.19
C MET A 100 9.38 19.71 -8.87
N LYS A 101 9.12 21.02 -8.74
CA LYS A 101 8.41 21.57 -7.57
C LYS A 101 6.89 21.44 -7.69
N GLN A 102 6.39 21.48 -8.93
CA GLN A 102 4.98 21.42 -9.34
C GLN A 102 4.88 20.69 -10.68
N GLY A 103 3.72 20.12 -10.99
CA GLY A 103 3.46 19.36 -12.21
C GLY A 103 2.10 18.67 -12.14
N ASN A 104 1.87 17.70 -13.03
CA ASN A 104 0.67 16.87 -13.04
C ASN A 104 0.91 15.58 -12.25
N LEU A 105 0.10 15.34 -11.22
CA LEU A 105 0.16 14.15 -10.39
C LEU A 105 -1.12 13.30 -10.50
N LEU A 106 -0.94 12.01 -10.72
CA LEU A 106 -1.99 11.00 -10.52
C LEU A 106 -1.73 10.25 -9.20
N ASP A 107 -2.72 10.19 -8.32
CA ASP A 107 -2.71 9.30 -7.15
C ASP A 107 -3.75 8.20 -7.35
N ILE A 108 -3.28 6.96 -7.50
CA ILE A 108 -4.14 5.78 -7.65
C ILE A 108 -4.41 5.25 -6.24
N GLY A 109 -5.68 5.14 -5.85
CA GLY A 109 -6.12 4.83 -4.48
C GLY A 109 -5.95 6.01 -3.53
N CYS A 110 -6.50 7.17 -3.89
CA CYS A 110 -6.25 8.42 -3.16
C CYS A 110 -6.97 8.52 -1.80
N GLY A 111 -7.82 7.55 -1.44
CA GLY A 111 -8.63 7.54 -0.24
C GLY A 111 -9.45 8.82 -0.12
N THR A 112 -9.50 9.41 1.07
CA THR A 112 -10.24 10.65 1.32
C THR A 112 -9.55 11.92 0.82
N GLY A 113 -8.60 11.82 -0.12
CA GLY A 113 -8.00 12.96 -0.83
C GLY A 113 -6.97 13.78 -0.06
N ALA A 114 -6.55 13.34 1.14
CA ALA A 114 -5.63 14.09 2.00
C ALA A 114 -4.28 14.40 1.33
N PHE A 115 -3.70 13.41 0.65
CA PHE A 115 -2.43 13.57 -0.05
C PHE A 115 -2.59 14.46 -1.29
N LEU A 116 -3.66 14.25 -2.06
CA LEU A 116 -3.98 15.11 -3.20
C LEU A 116 -4.12 16.57 -2.79
N HIS A 117 -4.86 16.86 -1.72
CA HIS A 117 -4.98 18.21 -1.20
C HIS A 117 -3.63 18.80 -0.79
N TYR A 118 -2.79 18.02 -0.12
CA TYR A 118 -1.45 18.44 0.27
C TYR A 118 -0.55 18.77 -0.95
N MET A 119 -0.69 18.00 -2.03
CA MET A 119 0.02 18.25 -3.30
C MET A 119 -0.55 19.46 -4.04
N GLN A 120 -1.87 19.62 -4.07
CA GLN A 120 -2.57 20.75 -4.69
C GLN A 120 -2.20 22.08 -4.03
N VAL A 121 -2.21 22.16 -2.71
CA VAL A 121 -1.70 23.33 -1.95
C VAL A 121 -0.21 23.57 -2.25
N GLY A 122 0.53 22.52 -2.57
CA GLY A 122 1.92 22.57 -3.02
C GLY A 122 2.12 22.97 -4.49
N GLY A 123 1.06 23.36 -5.20
CA GLY A 123 1.08 23.84 -6.60
C GLY A 123 0.91 22.76 -7.66
N TRP A 124 0.64 21.51 -7.29
CA TRP A 124 0.43 20.43 -8.27
C TRP A 124 -0.99 20.43 -8.82
N THR A 125 -1.12 20.14 -10.12
CA THR A 125 -2.40 19.73 -10.70
C THR A 125 -2.60 18.26 -10.39
N VAL A 126 -3.70 17.93 -9.74
CA VAL A 126 -3.94 16.59 -9.18
C VAL A 126 -5.09 15.88 -9.85
N THR A 127 -4.92 14.58 -10.08
CA THR A 127 -5.97 13.63 -10.42
C THR A 127 -5.93 12.49 -9.41
N GLY A 128 -7.09 12.11 -8.88
CA GLY A 128 -7.24 10.97 -7.96
C GLY A 128 -8.08 9.87 -8.58
N LEU A 129 -7.74 8.61 -8.30
CA LEU A 129 -8.62 7.47 -8.52
C LEU A 129 -8.91 6.79 -7.19
N GLU A 130 -10.16 6.41 -6.93
CA GLU A 130 -10.55 5.75 -5.68
C GLU A 130 -11.75 4.82 -5.90
N PRO A 131 -11.68 3.53 -5.54
CA PRO A 131 -12.82 2.62 -5.66
C PRO A 131 -13.99 2.93 -4.73
N ASP A 132 -13.74 3.38 -3.49
CA ASP A 132 -14.80 3.62 -2.50
C ASP A 132 -15.53 4.95 -2.72
N GLU A 133 -16.85 4.89 -2.91
CA GLU A 133 -17.67 6.06 -3.18
C GLU A 133 -17.73 7.03 -1.99
N ASN A 134 -17.75 6.53 -0.76
CA ASN A 134 -17.75 7.38 0.43
C ASN A 134 -16.43 8.13 0.57
N ALA A 135 -15.30 7.49 0.27
CA ALA A 135 -13.98 8.11 0.26
C ALA A 135 -13.88 9.21 -0.81
N ARG A 136 -14.41 8.98 -2.02
CA ARG A 136 -14.55 10.02 -3.06
C ARG A 136 -15.41 11.19 -2.58
N HIS A 137 -16.57 10.92 -2.00
CA HIS A 137 -17.45 11.94 -1.44
C HIS A 137 -16.74 12.76 -0.36
N ASN A 138 -16.01 12.10 0.54
CA ASN A 138 -15.21 12.76 1.59
C ASN A 138 -14.11 13.64 0.99
N ALA A 139 -13.40 13.19 -0.05
CA ALA A 139 -12.42 14.02 -0.75
C ALA A 139 -13.05 15.29 -1.34
N LYS A 140 -14.26 15.17 -1.90
CA LYS A 140 -15.03 16.29 -2.46
C LYS A 140 -15.47 17.27 -1.38
N THR A 141 -16.06 16.76 -0.31
CA THR A 141 -16.59 17.59 0.78
C THR A 141 -15.48 18.26 1.60
N LEU A 142 -14.38 17.54 1.90
CA LEU A 142 -13.31 18.05 2.76
C LEU A 142 -12.31 18.95 2.01
N TYR A 143 -12.05 18.66 0.74
CA TYR A 143 -10.94 19.28 0.00
C TYR A 143 -11.33 19.87 -1.36
N ASN A 144 -12.61 19.77 -1.77
CA ASN A 144 -13.08 20.13 -3.11
C ASN A 144 -12.31 19.44 -4.24
N ILE A 145 -11.89 18.20 -4.01
CA ILE A 145 -11.26 17.33 -5.01
C ILE A 145 -12.28 16.28 -5.40
N ASP A 146 -12.44 16.03 -6.69
CA ASP A 146 -13.40 15.05 -7.22
C ASP A 146 -12.63 13.89 -7.85
N PRO A 147 -12.23 12.87 -7.06
CA PRO A 147 -11.53 11.72 -7.62
C PRO A 147 -12.45 10.92 -8.55
N LEU A 148 -11.86 10.31 -9.56
CA LEU A 148 -12.59 9.44 -10.46
C LEU A 148 -12.72 8.02 -9.87
N PRO A 149 -13.72 7.23 -10.31
CA PRO A 149 -13.74 5.80 -10.00
C PRO A 149 -12.50 5.08 -10.55
N ILE A 150 -12.08 4.00 -9.88
CA ILE A 150 -10.83 3.30 -10.22
C ILE A 150 -10.80 2.71 -11.64
N ASP A 151 -11.96 2.34 -12.19
CA ASP A 151 -12.09 1.79 -13.56
C ASP A 151 -11.66 2.81 -14.65
N GLN A 152 -11.60 4.09 -14.32
CA GLN A 152 -11.14 5.14 -15.22
C GLN A 152 -9.64 5.07 -15.53
N LEU A 153 -8.85 4.33 -14.73
CA LEU A 153 -7.40 4.15 -14.95
C LEU A 153 -7.08 3.80 -16.41
N PHE A 154 -7.82 2.86 -16.99
CA PHE A 154 -7.62 2.35 -18.35
C PHE A 154 -8.17 3.28 -19.45
N LYS A 155 -8.89 4.34 -19.07
CA LYS A 155 -9.48 5.34 -19.97
C LYS A 155 -8.70 6.66 -19.99
N LEU A 156 -7.83 6.88 -19.01
CA LEU A 156 -7.02 8.10 -18.95
C LEU A 156 -6.13 8.28 -20.21
N PRO A 157 -5.97 9.51 -20.71
CA PRO A 157 -5.03 9.78 -21.81
C PRO A 157 -3.56 9.46 -21.45
N ALA A 158 -2.79 9.04 -22.45
CA ALA A 158 -1.38 8.70 -22.31
C ALA A 158 -0.50 9.92 -22.01
N GLN A 159 0.69 9.68 -21.42
CA GLN A 159 1.75 10.67 -21.24
C GLN A 159 1.29 12.00 -20.61
N GLN A 160 0.45 11.95 -19.58
CA GLN A 160 -0.11 13.14 -18.94
C GLN A 160 0.53 13.52 -17.62
N TYR A 161 1.16 12.56 -16.94
CA TYR A 161 1.58 12.73 -15.56
C TYR A 161 3.10 12.82 -15.43
N ASP A 162 3.55 13.83 -14.69
CA ASP A 162 4.94 14.01 -14.28
C ASP A 162 5.27 13.11 -13.09
N ALA A 163 4.27 12.78 -12.27
CA ALA A 163 4.36 11.81 -11.19
C ALA A 163 3.10 10.96 -11.06
N ILE A 164 3.26 9.66 -10.80
CA ILE A 164 2.18 8.74 -10.41
C ILE A 164 2.52 8.14 -9.05
N THR A 165 1.54 8.11 -8.14
CA THR A 165 1.70 7.52 -6.81
C THR A 165 0.69 6.41 -6.55
N MET A 166 1.14 5.38 -5.81
CA MET A 166 0.32 4.29 -5.30
C MET A 166 0.69 4.06 -3.83
N TRP A 167 -0.14 4.51 -2.90
CA TRP A 167 0.13 4.38 -1.46
C TRP A 167 -0.68 3.23 -0.87
N HIS A 168 -0.10 2.03 -0.72
CA HIS A 168 -0.80 0.83 -0.25
C HIS A 168 -1.97 0.43 -1.14
N VAL A 169 -1.66 0.19 -2.42
CA VAL A 169 -2.67 -0.11 -3.45
C VAL A 169 -2.28 -1.33 -4.28
N LEU A 170 -1.01 -1.46 -4.64
CA LEU A 170 -0.56 -2.52 -5.55
C LEU A 170 -0.81 -3.92 -4.97
N GLU A 171 -0.79 -4.07 -3.64
CA GLU A 171 -1.11 -5.31 -2.94
C GLU A 171 -2.59 -5.74 -3.05
N HIS A 172 -3.48 -4.82 -3.45
CA HIS A 172 -4.92 -5.04 -3.52
C HIS A 172 -5.45 -5.29 -4.94
N VAL A 173 -4.66 -5.06 -5.99
CA VAL A 173 -5.19 -5.03 -7.37
C VAL A 173 -5.30 -6.43 -7.99
N HIS A 174 -6.48 -6.79 -8.48
CA HIS A 174 -6.66 -8.07 -9.20
C HIS A 174 -5.86 -8.13 -10.50
N GLU A 175 -5.78 -7.02 -11.24
CA GLU A 175 -5.13 -6.92 -12.55
C GLU A 175 -3.68 -6.39 -12.45
N LEU A 176 -2.84 -7.02 -11.62
CA LEU A 176 -1.50 -6.52 -11.24
C LEU A 176 -0.63 -6.07 -12.42
N HIS A 177 -0.43 -6.95 -13.39
CA HIS A 177 0.42 -6.68 -14.55
C HIS A 177 -0.18 -5.58 -15.45
N ALA A 178 -1.49 -5.60 -15.67
CA ALA A 178 -2.17 -4.59 -16.49
C ALA A 178 -2.09 -3.19 -15.85
N TYR A 179 -2.12 -3.09 -14.52
CA TYR A 179 -1.91 -1.82 -13.82
C TYR A 179 -0.51 -1.26 -14.08
N LEU A 180 0.54 -2.08 -13.96
CA LEU A 180 1.91 -1.63 -14.19
C LEU A 180 2.15 -1.21 -15.64
N ASP A 181 1.66 -1.99 -16.60
CA ASP A 181 1.72 -1.63 -18.03
C ASP A 181 0.98 -0.31 -18.31
N ARG A 182 -0.17 -0.15 -17.67
CA ARG A 182 -0.98 1.05 -17.84
C ARG A 182 -0.30 2.29 -17.27
N ILE A 183 0.24 2.21 -16.07
CA ILE A 183 1.00 3.29 -15.42
C ILE A 183 2.16 3.75 -16.31
N ARG A 184 2.86 2.78 -16.93
CA ARG A 184 3.93 3.04 -17.89
C ARG A 184 3.48 3.93 -19.05
N HIS A 185 2.26 3.71 -19.55
CA HIS A 185 1.70 4.47 -20.66
C HIS A 185 1.19 5.87 -20.25
N LEU A 186 0.78 6.03 -19.00
CA LEU A 186 0.25 7.29 -18.45
C LEU A 186 1.36 8.30 -18.09
N LEU A 187 2.55 7.82 -17.75
CA LEU A 187 3.69 8.66 -17.42
C LEU A 187 4.22 9.40 -18.66
N LYS A 188 4.55 10.68 -18.47
CA LYS A 188 5.36 11.43 -19.43
C LYS A 188 6.78 10.85 -19.51
N PRO A 189 7.49 11.03 -20.64
CA PRO A 189 8.93 10.79 -20.68
C PRO A 189 9.64 11.53 -19.53
N GLY A 190 10.44 10.81 -18.75
CA GLY A 190 11.12 11.36 -17.57
C GLY A 190 10.25 11.50 -16.32
N GLY A 191 8.96 11.15 -16.36
CA GLY A 191 8.07 11.13 -15.21
C GLY A 191 8.48 10.11 -14.14
N ALA A 192 7.96 10.24 -12.92
CA ALA A 192 8.30 9.37 -11.78
C ALA A 192 7.11 8.52 -11.32
N LEU A 193 7.39 7.30 -10.89
CA LEU A 193 6.43 6.42 -10.21
C LEU A 193 6.89 6.18 -8.78
N LEU A 194 5.99 6.33 -7.81
CA LEU A 194 6.24 5.95 -6.42
C LEU A 194 5.19 4.93 -5.97
N ILE A 195 5.65 3.75 -5.60
CA ILE A 195 4.79 2.67 -5.09
C ILE A 195 5.17 2.37 -3.65
N ALA A 196 4.23 2.48 -2.72
CA ALA A 196 4.40 1.99 -1.36
C ALA A 196 3.62 0.69 -1.17
N VAL A 197 4.32 -0.32 -0.64
CA VAL A 197 3.72 -1.62 -0.29
C VAL A 197 4.28 -2.12 1.06
N PRO A 198 3.50 -2.93 1.80
CA PRO A 198 3.99 -3.69 2.94
C PRO A 198 5.12 -4.65 2.53
N ASN A 199 6.04 -4.87 3.46
CA ASN A 199 7.19 -5.73 3.27
C ASN A 199 7.13 -6.92 4.23
N TYR A 200 6.81 -8.11 3.71
CA TYR A 200 6.68 -9.30 4.56
C TYR A 200 8.03 -9.82 5.10
N THR A 201 9.16 -9.34 4.59
CA THR A 201 10.50 -9.63 5.13
C THR A 201 10.97 -8.58 6.13
N SER A 202 10.08 -7.69 6.57
CA SER A 202 10.35 -6.68 7.58
C SER A 202 10.57 -7.29 8.98
N SER A 203 11.18 -6.49 9.85
CA SER A 203 11.52 -6.96 11.20
C SER A 203 10.32 -7.20 12.12
N ASP A 204 9.21 -6.51 11.89
CA ASP A 204 7.94 -6.74 12.57
C ASP A 204 7.20 -7.94 11.98
N ALA A 205 7.26 -8.17 10.66
CA ALA A 205 6.73 -9.39 10.06
C ALA A 205 7.41 -10.65 10.61
N ASP A 206 8.74 -10.63 10.73
CA ASP A 206 9.53 -11.69 11.37
C ASP A 206 9.10 -11.93 12.83
N HIS A 207 8.88 -10.86 13.60
CA HIS A 207 8.47 -10.96 15.00
C HIS A 207 7.04 -11.50 15.20
N TYR A 208 6.10 -11.05 14.36
CA TYR A 208 4.68 -11.37 14.52
C TYR A 208 4.27 -12.64 13.76
N GLY A 209 5.03 -13.08 12.78
CA GLY A 209 4.74 -14.27 11.98
C GLY A 209 3.33 -14.19 11.40
N LYS A 210 2.55 -15.27 11.51
CA LYS A 210 1.15 -15.33 11.03
C LYS A 210 0.18 -14.30 11.62
N TYR A 211 0.58 -13.60 12.69
CA TYR A 211 -0.22 -12.55 13.33
C TYR A 211 0.13 -11.14 12.82
N TRP A 212 1.06 -11.03 11.87
CA TRP A 212 1.45 -9.73 11.32
C TRP A 212 0.27 -9.07 10.59
N ALA A 213 -0.09 -7.88 11.03
CA ALA A 213 -1.34 -7.25 10.63
C ALA A 213 -1.37 -6.85 9.15
N ALA A 214 -0.21 -6.54 8.57
CA ALA A 214 -0.12 -6.15 7.17
C ALA A 214 -0.22 -7.33 6.19
N TYR A 215 -0.48 -8.56 6.66
CA TYR A 215 -1.02 -9.60 5.77
C TYR A 215 -2.45 -9.29 5.34
N ASP A 216 -3.26 -8.60 6.16
CA ASP A 216 -4.61 -8.13 5.87
C ASP A 216 -5.45 -8.99 4.91
N VAL A 217 -5.43 -10.32 5.11
CA VAL A 217 -6.07 -11.25 4.18
C VAL A 217 -7.61 -11.15 4.28
N PRO A 218 -8.33 -11.36 3.18
CA PRO A 218 -7.85 -11.59 1.81
C PRO A 218 -7.71 -10.30 0.99
N ARG A 219 -7.78 -9.11 1.61
CA ARG A 219 -7.71 -7.83 0.89
C ARG A 219 -6.33 -7.60 0.27
N HIS A 220 -5.27 -8.05 0.94
CA HIS A 220 -3.94 -8.11 0.34
C HIS A 220 -3.81 -9.43 -0.45
N LEU A 221 -3.83 -9.29 -1.78
CA LEU A 221 -3.66 -10.39 -2.72
C LEU A 221 -2.18 -10.79 -2.82
N TYR A 222 -1.28 -9.81 -2.69
CA TYR A 222 0.16 -10.00 -2.80
C TYR A 222 0.87 -9.49 -1.55
N HIS A 223 1.92 -10.21 -1.15
CA HIS A 223 2.79 -9.87 -0.03
C HIS A 223 4.21 -9.78 -0.58
N PHE A 224 4.67 -8.55 -0.75
CA PHE A 224 5.91 -8.28 -1.45
C PHE A 224 7.13 -8.35 -0.51
N SER A 225 8.21 -8.94 -1.01
CA SER A 225 9.58 -8.70 -0.53
C SER A 225 10.27 -7.68 -1.45
N PRO A 226 11.37 -7.05 -1.00
CA PRO A 226 12.17 -6.16 -1.86
C PRO A 226 12.62 -6.84 -3.15
N ALA A 227 13.07 -8.10 -3.08
CA ALA A 227 13.48 -8.87 -4.24
C ALA A 227 12.31 -9.10 -5.22
N SER A 228 11.12 -9.44 -4.71
CA SER A 228 9.95 -9.66 -5.57
C SER A 228 9.45 -8.38 -6.24
N MET A 229 9.55 -7.23 -5.57
CA MET A 229 9.22 -5.93 -6.16
C MET A 229 10.21 -5.55 -7.25
N GLU A 230 11.51 -5.71 -7.00
CA GLU A 230 12.54 -5.42 -8.01
C GLU A 230 12.34 -6.25 -9.26
N GLN A 231 12.08 -7.54 -9.11
CA GLN A 231 11.81 -8.42 -10.25
C GLN A 231 10.52 -8.05 -10.98
N LEU A 232 9.44 -7.79 -10.25
CA LEU A 232 8.16 -7.38 -10.86
C LEU A 232 8.32 -6.07 -11.65
N LEU A 233 8.99 -5.07 -11.09
CA LEU A 233 9.25 -3.80 -11.77
C LEU A 233 10.11 -4.02 -13.03
N GLN A 234 11.14 -4.87 -12.95
CA GLN A 234 12.00 -5.20 -14.09
C GLN A 234 11.21 -5.87 -15.23
N GLN A 235 10.27 -6.76 -14.93
CA GLN A 235 9.42 -7.41 -15.94
C GLN A 235 8.60 -6.41 -16.74
N HIS A 236 8.22 -5.28 -16.14
CA HIS A 236 7.49 -4.20 -16.78
C HIS A 236 8.38 -3.08 -17.34
N GLN A 237 9.70 -3.30 -17.41
CA GLN A 237 10.67 -2.28 -17.86
C GLN A 237 10.57 -1.00 -17.03
N ILE A 238 10.25 -1.12 -15.74
CA ILE A 238 10.24 -0.04 -14.78
C ILE A 238 11.52 -0.12 -13.97
N LYS A 239 12.35 0.91 -14.07
CA LYS A 239 13.65 0.97 -13.38
C LYS A 239 13.47 1.48 -11.95
N LEU A 240 13.87 0.66 -10.98
CA LEU A 240 14.02 1.11 -9.60
C LEU A 240 15.20 2.08 -9.49
N ILE A 241 14.96 3.26 -8.93
CA ILE A 241 15.98 4.28 -8.67
C ILE A 241 16.38 4.28 -7.21
N LYS A 242 15.40 4.24 -6.31
CA LYS A 242 15.63 4.36 -4.87
C LYS A 242 14.51 3.73 -4.05
N LYS A 243 14.85 3.25 -2.87
CA LYS A 243 13.89 2.83 -1.84
C LYS A 243 13.85 3.87 -0.72
N HIS A 244 12.66 4.21 -0.24
CA HIS A 244 12.48 5.10 0.93
C HIS A 244 11.75 4.36 2.06
N PRO A 245 12.16 4.55 3.32
CA PRO A 245 11.56 3.85 4.45
C PRO A 245 10.28 4.54 4.93
N MET A 246 9.15 3.82 4.97
CA MET A 246 7.90 4.27 5.62
C MET A 246 7.88 3.84 7.09
N VAL A 247 8.75 4.49 7.87
CA VAL A 247 9.07 4.07 9.24
C VAL A 247 7.93 4.17 10.25
N PHE A 248 6.88 4.96 9.97
CA PHE A 248 5.76 5.13 10.90
C PHE A 248 4.75 3.98 10.82
N ASP A 249 4.68 3.28 9.68
CA ASP A 249 3.77 2.15 9.48
C ASP A 249 4.04 1.04 10.49
N GLY A 250 5.33 0.80 10.80
CA GLY A 250 5.75 -0.22 11.75
C GLY A 250 5.11 -0.05 13.14
N PHE A 251 4.79 1.17 13.57
CA PHE A 251 4.07 1.39 14.83
C PHE A 251 2.61 0.94 14.74
N TYR A 252 1.90 1.35 13.70
CA TYR A 252 0.51 0.99 13.51
C TYR A 252 0.34 -0.52 13.31
N VAL A 253 1.18 -1.10 12.44
CA VAL A 253 1.18 -2.54 12.16
C VAL A 253 1.52 -3.34 13.40
N SER A 254 2.51 -2.92 14.21
CA SER A 254 2.85 -3.63 15.45
C SER A 254 1.72 -3.57 16.49
N LEU A 255 1.04 -2.43 16.63
CA LEU A 255 -0.10 -2.28 17.54
C LEU A 255 -1.25 -3.23 17.17
N LEU A 256 -1.60 -3.32 15.88
CA LEU A 256 -2.60 -4.27 15.40
C LEU A 256 -2.14 -5.71 15.55
N SER A 257 -0.88 -6.01 15.22
CA SER A 257 -0.32 -7.35 15.31
C SER A 257 -0.30 -7.88 16.76
N GLU A 258 -0.05 -7.02 17.75
CA GLU A 258 -0.22 -7.36 19.18
C GLU A 258 -1.66 -7.76 19.51
N LYS A 259 -2.65 -7.00 19.00
CA LYS A 259 -4.06 -7.32 19.20
C LYS A 259 -4.41 -8.67 18.55
N TYR A 260 -3.89 -8.94 17.35
CA TYR A 260 -4.12 -10.21 16.64
C TYR A 260 -3.48 -11.41 17.35
N LYS A 261 -2.26 -11.23 17.86
CA LYS A 261 -1.49 -12.27 18.57
C LYS A 261 -2.02 -12.58 19.96
N THR A 262 -2.46 -11.57 20.70
CA THR A 262 -2.78 -11.72 22.14
C THR A 262 -4.26 -11.57 22.48
N GLY A 263 -5.09 -11.14 21.52
CA GLY A 263 -6.49 -10.79 21.74
C GLY A 263 -6.71 -9.50 22.53
N LYS A 264 -5.65 -8.80 22.95
CA LYS A 264 -5.71 -7.56 23.75
C LYS A 264 -4.83 -6.48 23.13
N SER A 265 -5.26 -5.22 23.21
CA SER A 265 -4.46 -4.08 22.76
C SER A 265 -3.32 -3.80 23.74
N ARG A 266 -2.22 -4.54 23.64
CA ARG A 266 -0.99 -4.35 24.44
C ARG A 266 -0.17 -3.17 23.92
N LEU A 267 -0.69 -1.95 24.13
CA LEU A 267 -0.15 -0.72 23.53
C LEU A 267 1.35 -0.54 23.75
N PHE A 268 1.86 -0.83 24.95
CA PHE A 268 3.29 -0.70 25.26
C PHE A 268 4.15 -1.68 24.44
N ALA A 269 3.74 -2.95 24.35
CA ALA A 269 4.46 -3.96 23.57
C ALA A 269 4.44 -3.59 22.08
N GLY A 270 3.28 -3.22 21.54
CA GLY A 270 3.15 -2.83 20.14
C GLY A 270 3.97 -1.59 19.81
N PHE A 271 4.01 -0.59 20.71
CA PHE A 271 4.89 0.56 20.56
C PHE A 271 6.37 0.16 20.60
N PHE A 272 6.79 -0.72 21.51
CA PHE A 272 8.17 -1.18 21.61
C PHE A 272 8.63 -1.93 20.34
N HIS A 273 7.78 -2.83 19.81
CA HIS A 273 8.06 -3.54 18.57
C HIS A 273 8.03 -2.61 17.36
N GLY A 274 7.11 -1.64 17.33
CA GLY A 274 7.08 -0.57 16.34
C GLY A 274 8.35 0.26 16.34
N PHE A 275 8.85 0.63 17.53
CA PHE A 275 10.11 1.36 17.68
C PHE A 275 11.33 0.53 17.24
N ARG A 276 11.35 -0.78 17.52
CA ARG A 276 12.36 -1.69 16.96
C ARG A 276 12.32 -1.72 15.43
N SER A 277 11.13 -1.82 14.84
CA SER A 277 10.96 -1.78 13.38
C SER A 277 11.41 -0.45 12.80
N TYR A 278 11.02 0.68 13.40
CA TYR A 278 11.48 2.02 13.05
C TYR A 278 13.02 2.12 13.03
N ARG A 279 13.70 1.67 14.10
CA ARG A 279 15.16 1.75 14.19
C ARG A 279 15.87 0.87 13.15
N LYS A 280 15.33 -0.31 12.87
CA LYS A 280 15.88 -1.21 11.84
C LYS A 280 15.64 -0.65 10.44
N GLY A 281 14.44 -0.17 10.14
CA GLY A 281 14.09 0.45 8.86
C GLY A 281 14.90 1.70 8.53
N LEU A 282 15.25 2.52 9.54
CA LEU A 282 16.17 3.66 9.35
C LEU A 282 17.59 3.24 8.97
N LYS A 283 18.06 2.08 9.46
CA LYS A 283 19.41 1.56 9.17
C LYS A 283 19.44 0.80 7.84
N THR A 284 18.40 0.03 7.57
CA THR A 284 18.28 -0.85 6.41
C THR A 284 16.85 -0.79 5.90
N VAL A 285 16.63 -0.07 4.79
CA VAL A 285 15.30 0.16 4.21
C VAL A 285 14.55 -1.14 3.92
N ASP A 286 15.25 -2.20 3.52
CA ASP A 286 14.70 -3.53 3.23
C ASP A 286 14.16 -4.26 4.48
N GLN A 287 14.41 -3.74 5.69
CA GLN A 287 13.83 -4.24 6.94
C GLN A 287 12.65 -3.40 7.46
N CYS A 288 12.27 -2.32 6.74
CA CYS A 288 11.16 -1.47 7.10
C CYS A 288 9.82 -2.20 6.89
N SER A 289 8.83 -1.94 7.76
CA SER A 289 7.49 -2.54 7.71
C SER A 289 6.81 -2.32 6.35
N SER A 290 6.98 -1.11 5.79
CA SER A 290 6.58 -0.74 4.44
C SER A 290 7.71 0.01 3.73
N ILE A 291 7.80 -0.11 2.42
CA ILE A 291 8.84 0.50 1.59
C ILE A 291 8.19 1.27 0.44
N VAL A 292 8.70 2.47 0.15
CA VAL A 292 8.39 3.18 -1.09
C VAL A 292 9.46 2.89 -2.12
N TYR A 293 9.05 2.39 -3.28
CA TYR A 293 9.90 2.20 -4.45
C TYR A 293 9.73 3.42 -5.36
N GLU A 294 10.79 4.21 -5.50
CA GLU A 294 10.90 5.31 -6.44
C GLU A 294 11.44 4.78 -7.76
N CYS A 295 10.67 4.98 -8.82
CA CYS A 295 10.87 4.34 -10.10
C CYS A 295 10.82 5.34 -11.26
N LYS A 296 11.49 4.97 -12.36
CA LYS A 296 11.48 5.66 -13.65
C LYS A 296 11.20 4.68 -14.78
N LEU A 297 10.82 5.20 -15.94
CA LEU A 297 10.73 4.46 -17.20
C LEU A 297 12.06 4.54 -17.96
#